data_AF-A0A1V6KGY4-F1
#
_entry.id   AF-A0A1V6KGY4-F1
#
_cell.length_a   1.000
_cell.length_b   1.000
_cell.length_c   1.000
_cell.angle_alpha   90.00
_cell.angle_beta   90.00
_cell.angle_gamma   90.00
#
_symmetry.space_group_name_H-M   'P 1'
#
loop_
_entity.id
_entity.type
_entity.pdbx_description
1 polymer ?
#
loop_
_entity_poly.entity_id
_entity_poly.type
_entity_poly.pdbx_seq_one_letter_code
_entity_poly.pdbx_strand_id
1 'polypeptide(L)'
;MLQNQVWQPLPGIRQAEIYPYLRKPDLLSSNSCVIRTPRQILLIDAGALAAQTADLNRILAECQRERTRPVVVYLTHCHLDHSLEVGRHRQIMTAAPVWIAVQEQGADYLSLGDPAKTIAELYGVAFPSLRPDIRLLTETDKRRKAPRSISLQPGVNMRITTEAIATDLKEPLFQQTISIGGGDVLELYSAPGHSPDSVCIRVGEILFIGDLLAAANPMVAGIAGWHREHLLDTQRHVQWLLDHQPITLCYPGHGGLIPSEKARDILGRLQRKTLSLGDVSRMNEERLFQITDYALELIDEAEEVFSSIAGRLLYVAYQLERLEEEEAACRCRDAMPMERIDACLLEFRKLCRRLESGKIRRVEFAHGALAIVEQIKGLFDPRPLTAILPQPMIHRGTSLLLDFIGIANGRRNLEEFIPTDVNAVIDDVLRAGRETPHLDASVLDYVEDEARFLAALVLRIGHEPAAARPPVHFLPHKSLPYVSVAPGRFSDTLLTFLDWLAQTHPPSIRIATGMHRGGPFVTIAPAGWGDAAPTPHRKKKIDSFARRFRMCGLVLHAKKEGFRLTLAEGPDAADVSAPVDLH
;
A
#
# COMPACT_ATOMS: atom_id res chain seq x y z
N MET A 1 27.57 -10.47 -12.76
CA MET A 1 26.29 -9.71 -12.78
C MET A 1 26.43 -8.62 -13.84
N LEU A 2 25.36 -8.28 -14.58
CA LEU A 2 25.45 -7.24 -15.62
C LEU A 2 25.69 -5.86 -14.98
N GLN A 3 26.49 -5.03 -15.64
CA GLN A 3 26.76 -3.65 -15.23
C GLN A 3 25.70 -2.73 -15.82
N ASN A 4 25.19 -1.81 -14.99
CA ASN A 4 24.19 -0.84 -15.44
C ASN A 4 24.83 0.19 -16.38
N GLN A 5 24.14 0.55 -17.45
CA GLN A 5 24.56 1.58 -18.41
C GLN A 5 25.92 1.33 -19.08
N VAL A 6 26.24 0.06 -19.32
CA VAL A 6 27.46 -0.37 -20.03
C VAL A 6 27.07 -1.42 -21.08
N TRP A 7 27.62 -1.29 -22.30
CA TRP A 7 27.49 -2.33 -23.31
C TRP A 7 28.32 -3.55 -22.95
N GLN A 8 27.71 -4.72 -23.04
CA GLN A 8 28.39 -5.98 -22.72
C GLN A 8 27.73 -7.16 -23.45
N PRO A 9 28.46 -8.27 -23.65
CA PRO A 9 27.90 -9.47 -24.25
C PRO A 9 26.64 -9.97 -23.52
N LEU A 10 25.63 -10.35 -24.28
CA LEU A 10 24.40 -10.93 -23.74
C LEU A 10 24.62 -12.44 -23.46
N PRO A 11 24.47 -12.91 -22.21
CA PRO A 11 24.70 -14.32 -21.86
C PRO A 11 23.78 -15.29 -22.60
N GLY A 12 24.33 -16.41 -23.09
CA GLY A 12 23.59 -17.45 -23.82
C GLY A 12 23.21 -17.09 -25.26
N ILE A 13 23.72 -15.98 -25.81
CA ILE A 13 23.46 -15.53 -27.18
C ILE A 13 24.78 -15.28 -27.92
N ARG A 14 24.78 -15.50 -29.25
CA ARG A 14 26.02 -15.48 -30.04
C ARG A 14 26.44 -14.08 -30.45
N GLN A 15 25.51 -13.28 -30.99
CA GLN A 15 25.85 -12.01 -31.64
C GLN A 15 25.03 -10.84 -31.11
N ALA A 16 24.74 -10.82 -29.80
CA ALA A 16 24.05 -9.71 -29.17
C ALA A 16 24.81 -9.13 -27.98
N GLU A 17 24.65 -7.83 -27.81
CA GLU A 17 25.10 -7.10 -26.63
C GLU A 17 23.90 -6.44 -25.96
N ILE A 18 23.98 -6.34 -24.64
CA ILE A 18 22.95 -5.77 -23.77
C ILE A 18 23.48 -4.49 -23.11
N TYR A 19 22.59 -3.52 -22.97
CA TYR A 19 22.77 -2.30 -22.22
C TYR A 19 21.61 -2.17 -21.22
N PRO A 20 21.81 -2.60 -19.97
CA PRO A 20 20.81 -2.40 -18.92
C PRO A 20 20.62 -0.91 -18.65
N TYR A 21 19.38 -0.46 -18.54
CA TYR A 21 19.02 0.88 -18.05
C TYR A 21 18.18 0.72 -16.78
N LEU A 22 18.86 0.39 -15.69
CA LEU A 22 18.27 0.24 -14.37
C LEU A 22 18.13 1.61 -13.71
N ARG A 23 16.96 1.83 -13.13
CA ARG A 23 16.62 3.02 -12.36
C ARG A 23 16.50 2.67 -10.88
N LYS A 24 16.55 3.69 -10.03
CA LYS A 24 16.06 3.53 -8.67
C LYS A 24 14.57 3.19 -8.76
N PRO A 25 14.04 2.27 -7.92
CA PRO A 25 12.61 2.01 -7.89
C PRO A 25 11.84 3.32 -7.72
N ASP A 26 11.00 3.61 -8.69
CA ASP A 26 10.07 4.74 -8.65
C ASP A 26 8.76 4.33 -9.32
N LEU A 27 7.69 5.02 -8.95
CA LEU A 27 6.34 4.75 -9.45
C LEU A 27 6.07 5.43 -10.79
N LEU A 28 6.95 6.34 -11.22
CA LEU A 28 6.69 7.17 -12.38
C LEU A 28 7.18 6.53 -13.66
N SER A 29 8.09 5.56 -13.58
CA SER A 29 8.68 4.92 -14.74
C SER A 29 9.40 3.63 -14.39
N SER A 30 9.43 2.71 -15.36
CA SER A 30 10.13 1.44 -15.24
C SER A 30 11.57 1.50 -15.76
N ASN A 31 12.32 0.45 -15.45
CA ASN A 31 13.59 0.11 -16.08
C ASN A 31 13.38 -0.12 -17.58
N SER A 32 14.41 0.21 -18.35
CA SER A 32 14.47 -0.14 -19.78
C SER A 32 15.69 -1.01 -20.06
N CYS A 33 15.73 -1.64 -21.23
CA CYS A 33 16.90 -2.36 -21.68
C CYS A 33 17.07 -2.24 -23.19
N VAL A 34 18.28 -1.92 -23.65
CA VAL A 34 18.61 -1.93 -25.07
C VAL A 34 19.42 -3.17 -25.39
N ILE A 35 19.02 -3.92 -26.40
CA ILE A 35 19.77 -5.08 -26.91
C ILE A 35 20.04 -4.84 -28.38
N ARG A 36 21.31 -4.84 -28.79
CA ARG A 36 21.68 -4.68 -30.20
C ARG A 36 22.07 -6.04 -30.78
N THR A 37 21.54 -6.35 -31.95
CA THR A 37 21.87 -7.57 -32.72
C THR A 37 22.39 -7.18 -34.11
N PRO A 38 22.82 -8.14 -34.95
CA PRO A 38 23.32 -7.83 -36.30
C PRO A 38 22.22 -7.33 -37.25
N ARG A 39 20.94 -7.58 -36.94
CA ARG A 39 19.82 -7.32 -37.86
C ARG A 39 18.81 -6.32 -37.33
N GLN A 40 18.70 -6.13 -36.01
CA GLN A 40 17.76 -5.18 -35.39
C GLN A 40 18.29 -4.71 -34.03
N ILE A 41 17.65 -3.69 -33.47
CA ILE A 41 17.88 -3.23 -32.10
C ILE A 41 16.56 -3.41 -31.33
N LEU A 42 16.62 -4.00 -30.15
CA LEU A 42 15.48 -4.19 -29.28
C LEU A 42 15.53 -3.15 -28.17
N LEU A 43 14.38 -2.58 -27.85
CA LEU A 43 14.16 -1.79 -26.63
C LEU A 43 13.08 -2.51 -25.81
N ILE A 44 13.44 -3.06 -24.65
CA ILE A 44 12.46 -3.64 -23.72
C ILE A 44 12.00 -2.54 -22.77
N ASP A 45 10.71 -2.20 -22.84
CA ASP A 45 10.04 -1.09 -22.16
C ASP A 45 10.67 0.30 -22.41
N ALA A 46 9.84 1.32 -22.62
CA ALA A 46 10.33 2.67 -22.94
C ALA A 46 10.37 3.61 -21.72
N GLY A 47 9.75 3.18 -20.61
CA GLY A 47 9.54 4.05 -19.47
C GLY A 47 8.47 5.12 -19.74
N ALA A 48 8.43 6.11 -18.85
CA ALA A 48 7.49 7.23 -18.90
C ALA A 48 8.12 8.60 -18.60
N LEU A 49 9.43 8.67 -18.35
CA LEU A 49 10.12 9.95 -18.15
C LEU A 49 10.84 10.43 -19.40
N ALA A 50 10.61 11.69 -19.77
CA ALA A 50 11.29 12.36 -20.88
C ALA A 50 12.82 12.32 -20.78
N ALA A 51 13.40 12.40 -19.57
CA ALA A 51 14.84 12.29 -19.37
C ALA A 51 15.39 10.90 -19.74
N GLN A 52 14.69 9.83 -19.32
CA GLN A 52 15.02 8.46 -19.75
C GLN A 52 14.86 8.30 -21.26
N THR A 53 13.78 8.84 -21.84
CA THR A 53 13.57 8.85 -23.30
C THR A 53 14.74 9.51 -24.03
N ALA A 54 15.23 10.65 -23.54
CA ALA A 54 16.35 11.36 -24.15
C ALA A 54 17.65 10.54 -24.10
N ASP A 55 17.96 9.94 -22.94
CA ASP A 55 19.14 9.10 -22.77
C ASP A 55 19.08 7.84 -23.65
N LEU A 56 17.94 7.14 -23.66
CA LEU A 56 17.72 5.98 -24.51
C LEU A 56 17.84 6.34 -26.00
N ASN A 57 17.28 7.46 -26.45
CA ASN A 57 17.42 7.89 -27.84
C ASN A 57 18.87 8.24 -28.21
N ARG A 58 19.66 8.79 -27.29
CA ARG A 58 21.11 9.00 -27.51
C ARG A 58 21.82 7.66 -27.75
N ILE A 59 21.54 6.66 -26.92
CA ILE A 59 22.10 5.30 -27.05
C ILE A 59 21.66 4.66 -28.37
N LEU A 60 20.38 4.76 -28.72
CA LEU A 60 19.87 4.24 -29.99
C LEU A 60 20.53 4.94 -31.18
N ALA A 61 20.73 6.26 -31.14
CA ALA A 61 21.41 7.00 -32.20
C ALA A 61 22.88 6.61 -32.36
N GLU A 62 23.58 6.28 -31.26
CA GLU A 62 24.92 5.67 -31.31
C GLU A 62 24.89 4.33 -32.06
N CYS A 63 23.96 3.43 -31.71
CA CYS A 63 23.78 2.15 -32.41
C CYS A 63 23.43 2.32 -33.90
N GLN A 64 22.65 3.34 -34.26
CA GLN A 64 22.30 3.63 -35.65
C GLN A 64 23.50 4.15 -36.45
N ARG A 65 24.39 4.95 -35.82
CA ARG A 65 25.64 5.44 -36.45
C ARG A 65 26.62 4.31 -36.75
N GLU A 66 26.69 3.30 -35.88
CA GLU A 66 27.51 2.11 -36.12
C GLU A 66 26.98 1.30 -37.31
N ARG A 67 25.66 1.05 -37.33
CA ARG A 67 24.98 0.32 -38.40
C ARG A 67 23.48 0.55 -38.33
N THR A 68 22.91 1.06 -39.42
CA THR A 68 21.46 1.29 -39.53
C THR A 68 20.69 -0.02 -39.47
N ARG A 69 19.76 -0.11 -38.52
CA ARG A 69 18.96 -1.30 -38.20
C ARG A 69 17.57 -0.86 -37.72
N PRO A 70 16.50 -1.62 -38.00
CA PRO A 70 15.19 -1.30 -37.44
C PRO A 70 15.23 -1.42 -35.91
N VAL A 71 14.52 -0.53 -35.23
CA VAL A 71 14.30 -0.61 -33.78
C VAL A 71 12.97 -1.27 -33.53
N VAL A 72 12.92 -2.26 -32.63
CA VAL A 72 11.69 -2.89 -32.18
C VAL A 72 11.56 -2.69 -30.68
N VAL A 73 10.55 -1.92 -30.27
CA VAL A 73 10.18 -1.74 -28.87
C VAL A 73 9.27 -2.88 -28.46
N TYR A 74 9.66 -3.65 -27.46
CA TYR A 74 8.84 -4.70 -26.86
C TYR A 74 8.35 -4.23 -25.50
N LEU A 75 7.04 -4.24 -25.31
CA LEU A 75 6.43 -3.95 -24.02
C LEU A 75 6.20 -5.23 -23.24
N THR A 76 6.63 -5.24 -21.98
CA THR A 76 6.25 -6.29 -21.04
C THR A 76 4.77 -6.22 -20.69
N HIS A 77 4.20 -5.00 -20.67
CA HIS A 77 2.76 -4.72 -20.56
C HIS A 77 2.47 -3.21 -20.82
N CYS A 78 1.19 -2.83 -20.83
CA CYS A 78 0.74 -1.50 -21.23
C CYS A 78 0.59 -0.47 -20.11
N HIS A 79 1.04 -0.72 -18.88
CA HIS A 79 0.97 0.29 -17.83
C HIS A 79 1.78 1.54 -18.20
N LEU A 80 1.33 2.69 -17.68
CA LEU A 80 1.82 4.02 -18.03
C LEU A 80 3.33 4.09 -17.91
N ASP A 81 3.87 3.64 -16.79
CA ASP A 81 5.26 3.73 -16.40
C ASP A 81 6.19 2.90 -17.30
N HIS A 82 5.67 1.95 -18.08
CA HIS A 82 6.39 1.19 -19.09
C HIS A 82 6.24 1.74 -20.52
N SER A 83 5.11 2.39 -20.80
CA SER A 83 4.62 2.56 -22.17
C SER A 83 4.36 4.01 -22.60
N LEU A 84 4.29 4.97 -21.67
CA LEU A 84 3.88 6.35 -21.97
C LEU A 84 4.76 7.03 -23.02
N GLU A 85 6.08 6.82 -22.96
CA GLU A 85 7.04 7.49 -23.84
C GLU A 85 7.37 6.68 -25.11
N VAL A 86 6.73 5.52 -25.33
CA VAL A 86 6.98 4.67 -26.52
C VAL A 86 6.76 5.45 -27.82
N GLY A 87 5.68 6.23 -27.89
CA GLY A 87 5.37 7.03 -29.07
C GLY A 87 6.43 8.08 -29.38
N ARG A 88 7.12 8.61 -28.36
CA ARG A 88 8.19 9.60 -28.54
C ARG A 88 9.43 9.03 -29.20
N HIS A 89 9.78 7.77 -28.92
CA HIS A 89 10.89 7.11 -29.62
C HIS A 89 10.68 7.07 -31.13
N ARG A 90 9.45 6.78 -31.59
CA ARG A 90 9.10 6.82 -33.02
C ARG A 90 9.20 8.23 -33.62
N GLN A 91 8.85 9.26 -32.86
CA GLN A 91 8.91 10.65 -33.32
C GLN A 91 10.34 11.16 -33.43
N ILE A 92 11.21 10.78 -32.49
CA ILE A 92 12.60 11.25 -32.40
C ILE A 92 13.51 10.47 -33.37
N MET A 93 13.31 9.16 -33.48
CA MET A 93 14.15 8.29 -34.31
C MET A 93 13.73 8.32 -35.78
N THR A 94 14.36 9.18 -36.57
CA THR A 94 14.07 9.32 -38.01
C THR A 94 15.01 8.51 -38.92
N ALA A 95 16.17 8.09 -38.39
CA ALA A 95 17.20 7.39 -39.16
C ALA A 95 16.86 5.92 -39.46
N ALA A 96 15.92 5.33 -38.73
CA ALA A 96 15.50 3.94 -38.88
C ALA A 96 14.03 3.76 -38.45
N PRO A 97 13.31 2.77 -39.00
CA PRO A 97 11.94 2.51 -38.58
C PRO A 97 11.87 2.00 -37.14
N VAL A 98 10.88 2.50 -36.39
CA VAL A 98 10.57 2.09 -35.02
C VAL A 98 9.24 1.33 -34.97
N TRP A 99 9.34 0.03 -34.70
CA TRP A 99 8.23 -0.89 -34.54
C TRP A 99 7.88 -1.04 -33.06
N ILE A 100 6.60 -1.12 -32.75
CA ILE A 100 6.08 -1.30 -31.40
C ILE A 100 5.37 -2.64 -31.34
N ALA A 101 5.87 -3.52 -30.49
CA ALA A 101 5.41 -4.88 -30.30
C ALA A 101 4.86 -5.05 -28.88
N VAL A 102 3.60 -5.49 -28.78
CA VAL A 102 2.88 -5.65 -27.52
C VAL A 102 1.89 -6.80 -27.63
N GLN A 103 1.55 -7.40 -26.50
CA GLN A 103 0.52 -8.42 -26.42
C GLN A 103 -0.83 -7.89 -26.97
N GLU A 104 -1.61 -8.76 -27.61
CA GLU A 104 -2.85 -8.40 -28.33
C GLU A 104 -3.83 -7.49 -27.57
N GLN A 105 -4.15 -7.78 -26.30
CA GLN A 105 -5.05 -6.95 -25.48
C GLN A 105 -4.39 -5.62 -25.12
N GLY A 106 -3.10 -5.64 -24.78
CA GLY A 106 -2.32 -4.42 -24.56
C GLY A 106 -2.33 -3.52 -25.79
N ALA A 107 -2.32 -4.11 -26.99
CA ALA A 107 -2.42 -3.36 -28.23
C ALA A 107 -3.75 -2.60 -28.37
N ASP A 108 -4.84 -3.22 -27.94
CA ASP A 108 -6.17 -2.60 -27.93
C ASP A 108 -6.23 -1.47 -26.89
N TYR A 109 -5.73 -1.70 -25.68
CA TYR A 109 -5.71 -0.69 -24.62
C TYR A 109 -4.91 0.55 -25.02
N LEU A 110 -3.72 0.37 -25.59
CA LEU A 110 -2.89 1.47 -26.10
C LEU A 110 -3.53 2.18 -27.29
N SER A 111 -4.19 1.44 -28.19
CA SER A 111 -4.87 2.04 -29.35
C SER A 111 -6.05 2.90 -28.93
N LEU A 112 -6.75 2.52 -27.86
CA LEU A 112 -7.86 3.29 -27.29
C LEU A 112 -7.38 4.43 -26.38
N GLY A 113 -6.13 4.40 -25.91
CA GLY A 113 -5.66 5.28 -24.85
C GLY A 113 -6.41 5.04 -23.54
N ASP A 114 -6.73 3.78 -23.23
CA ASP A 114 -7.57 3.40 -22.09
C ASP A 114 -6.90 3.82 -20.77
N PRO A 115 -7.45 4.81 -20.04
CA PRO A 115 -6.79 5.35 -18.86
C PRO A 115 -6.82 4.39 -17.66
N ALA A 116 -7.77 3.45 -17.63
CA ALA A 116 -7.85 2.46 -16.56
C ALA A 116 -6.83 1.35 -16.81
N LYS A 117 -6.80 0.76 -18.02
CA LYS A 117 -5.91 -0.36 -18.35
C LYS A 117 -4.45 0.04 -18.47
N THR A 118 -4.17 1.29 -18.83
CA THR A 118 -2.81 1.85 -18.76
C THR A 118 -2.47 2.42 -17.39
N ILE A 119 -3.37 2.30 -16.40
CA ILE A 119 -3.30 2.90 -15.06
C ILE A 119 -3.08 4.41 -15.02
N ALA A 120 -3.20 5.10 -16.15
CA ALA A 120 -2.99 6.55 -16.27
C ALA A 120 -3.96 7.37 -15.41
N GLU A 121 -5.16 6.85 -15.16
CA GLU A 121 -6.15 7.46 -14.24
C GLU A 121 -5.58 7.64 -12.82
N LEU A 122 -4.81 6.67 -12.31
CA LEU A 122 -4.23 6.73 -10.95
C LEU A 122 -3.14 7.81 -10.84
N TYR A 123 -2.55 8.19 -11.97
CA TYR A 123 -1.56 9.26 -12.04
C TYR A 123 -2.18 10.61 -12.38
N GLY A 124 -3.46 10.67 -12.76
CA GLY A 124 -4.11 11.88 -13.27
C GLY A 124 -3.43 12.39 -14.55
N VAL A 125 -3.00 11.49 -15.43
CA VAL A 125 -2.33 11.82 -16.70
C VAL A 125 -3.15 11.26 -17.85
N ALA A 126 -3.26 12.02 -18.95
CA ALA A 126 -3.86 11.50 -20.17
C ALA A 126 -2.88 10.53 -20.85
N PHE A 127 -3.36 9.34 -21.21
CA PHE A 127 -2.58 8.42 -22.02
C PHE A 127 -2.88 8.66 -23.52
N PRO A 128 -1.87 8.99 -24.35
CA PRO A 128 -2.11 9.21 -25.77
C PRO A 128 -2.45 7.90 -26.47
N SER A 129 -3.46 7.93 -27.36
CA SER A 129 -3.72 6.81 -28.27
C SER A 129 -2.47 6.53 -29.11
N LEU A 130 -2.04 5.28 -29.10
CA LEU A 130 -0.86 4.80 -29.78
C LEU A 130 -1.23 3.50 -30.49
N ARG A 131 -1.06 3.43 -31.81
CA ARG A 131 -1.27 2.20 -32.57
C ARG A 131 0.01 1.36 -32.61
N PRO A 132 0.05 0.20 -31.94
CA PRO A 132 1.18 -0.71 -32.05
C PRO A 132 1.14 -1.45 -33.39
N ASP A 133 2.31 -1.78 -33.92
CA ASP A 133 2.40 -2.39 -35.26
C ASP A 133 2.40 -3.92 -35.20
N ILE A 134 2.93 -4.49 -34.12
CA ILE A 134 3.11 -5.93 -33.96
C ILE A 134 2.30 -6.40 -32.75
N ARG A 135 1.18 -7.07 -33.03
CA ARG A 135 0.41 -7.79 -32.02
C ARG A 135 1.06 -9.15 -31.75
N LEU A 136 1.42 -9.39 -30.49
CA LEU A 136 2.09 -10.58 -29.99
C LEU A 136 1.10 -11.51 -29.30
N LEU A 137 1.42 -12.81 -29.29
CA LEU A 137 0.64 -13.87 -28.64
C LEU A 137 -0.86 -13.86 -29.02
N THR A 138 -1.17 -13.52 -30.27
CA THR A 138 -2.57 -13.47 -30.74
C THR A 138 -3.19 -14.86 -30.76
N GLU A 139 -4.52 -14.95 -30.64
CA GLU A 139 -5.23 -16.22 -30.81
C GLU A 139 -4.98 -16.86 -32.19
N THR A 140 -4.75 -16.02 -33.20
CA THR A 140 -4.37 -16.48 -34.54
C THR A 140 -2.98 -17.12 -34.52
N ASP A 141 -1.99 -16.52 -33.85
CA ASP A 141 -0.64 -17.08 -33.78
C ASP A 141 -0.64 -18.42 -33.04
N LYS A 142 -1.40 -18.55 -31.94
CA LYS A 142 -1.50 -19.81 -31.16
C LYS A 142 -2.10 -20.97 -31.96
N ARG A 143 -3.01 -20.68 -32.90
CA ARG A 143 -3.64 -21.69 -33.77
C ARG A 143 -2.84 -21.98 -35.04
N ARG A 144 -1.94 -21.06 -35.42
CA ARG A 144 -1.21 -21.12 -36.68
C ARG A 144 -0.04 -22.10 -36.57
N LYS A 145 -0.02 -23.11 -37.44
CA LYS A 145 1.11 -24.06 -37.55
C LYS A 145 2.30 -23.50 -38.31
N ALA A 146 2.06 -22.56 -39.23
CA ALA A 146 3.10 -21.95 -40.05
C ALA A 146 3.68 -20.69 -39.39
N PRO A 147 4.96 -20.37 -39.62
CA PRO A 147 5.55 -19.11 -39.18
C PRO A 147 4.86 -17.88 -39.79
N ARG A 148 4.72 -16.81 -39.01
CA ARG A 148 4.37 -15.47 -39.50
C ARG A 148 5.65 -14.71 -39.82
N SER A 149 5.70 -14.01 -40.95
CA SER A 149 6.85 -13.18 -41.34
C SER A 149 6.41 -11.72 -41.47
N ILE A 150 7.18 -10.79 -40.89
CA ILE A 150 6.96 -9.34 -40.93
C ILE A 150 8.21 -8.69 -41.52
N SER A 151 8.05 -7.86 -42.55
CA SER A 151 9.16 -7.09 -43.13
C SER A 151 9.37 -5.81 -42.32
N LEU A 152 10.42 -5.76 -41.49
CA LEU A 152 10.72 -4.59 -40.66
C LEU A 152 11.33 -3.44 -41.47
N GLN A 153 12.13 -3.80 -42.47
CA GLN A 153 12.72 -2.91 -43.47
C GLN A 153 13.23 -3.77 -44.64
N PRO A 154 13.58 -3.17 -45.80
CA PRO A 154 14.11 -3.93 -46.93
C PRO A 154 15.27 -4.86 -46.51
N GLY A 155 15.14 -6.15 -46.78
CA GLY A 155 16.15 -7.17 -46.46
C GLY A 155 16.23 -7.61 -44.99
N VAL A 156 15.33 -7.13 -44.12
CA VAL A 156 15.22 -7.58 -42.72
C VAL A 156 13.81 -8.05 -42.43
N ASN A 157 13.65 -9.36 -42.29
CA ASN A 157 12.38 -10.00 -41.94
C ASN A 157 12.45 -10.54 -40.51
N MET A 158 11.39 -10.28 -39.76
CA MET A 158 11.10 -10.89 -38.47
C MET A 158 10.20 -12.10 -38.67
N ARG A 159 10.67 -13.29 -38.30
CA ARG A 159 9.90 -14.53 -38.27
C ARG A 159 9.39 -14.79 -36.85
N ILE A 160 8.12 -15.12 -36.74
CA ILE A 160 7.41 -15.41 -35.49
C ILE A 160 6.79 -16.80 -35.60
N THR A 161 7.03 -17.65 -34.61
CA THR A 161 6.41 -18.97 -34.47
C THR A 161 5.85 -19.11 -33.07
N THR A 162 4.67 -19.70 -32.92
CA THR A 162 4.06 -19.94 -31.61
C THR A 162 3.73 -21.41 -31.47
N GLU A 163 4.09 -21.99 -30.33
CA GLU A 163 3.83 -23.39 -30.04
C GLU A 163 3.45 -23.58 -28.57
N ALA A 164 2.69 -24.64 -28.29
CA ALA A 164 2.41 -25.06 -26.93
C ALA A 164 3.57 -25.93 -26.43
N ILE A 165 4.08 -25.62 -25.24
CA ILE A 165 5.08 -26.43 -24.54
C ILE A 165 4.35 -27.44 -23.67
N ALA A 166 4.81 -28.69 -23.73
CA ALA A 166 4.38 -29.72 -22.78
C ALA A 166 4.98 -29.41 -21.40
N THR A 167 4.11 -29.18 -20.42
CA THR A 167 4.49 -28.93 -19.02
C THR A 167 3.68 -29.84 -18.10
N ASP A 168 4.11 -29.97 -16.85
CA ASP A 168 3.39 -30.63 -15.76
C ASP A 168 2.34 -29.71 -15.10
N LEU A 169 2.13 -28.52 -15.69
CA LEU A 169 1.21 -27.50 -15.20
C LEU A 169 -0.22 -27.77 -15.72
N LYS A 170 -1.20 -27.24 -14.99
CA LYS A 170 -2.62 -27.41 -15.33
C LYS A 170 -2.98 -26.71 -16.65
N GLU A 171 -2.43 -25.52 -16.87
CA GLU A 171 -2.68 -24.72 -18.07
C GLU A 171 -1.51 -24.86 -19.06
N PRO A 172 -1.79 -24.95 -20.37
CA PRO A 172 -0.74 -25.06 -21.37
C PRO A 172 0.06 -23.77 -21.48
N LEU A 173 1.38 -23.89 -21.43
CA LEU A 173 2.29 -22.77 -21.64
C LEU A 173 2.54 -22.58 -23.14
N PHE A 174 2.24 -21.40 -23.69
CA PHE A 174 2.58 -21.05 -25.07
C PHE A 174 3.88 -20.27 -25.11
N GLN A 175 4.79 -20.69 -25.99
CA GLN A 175 6.01 -19.96 -26.32
C GLN A 175 5.87 -19.36 -27.71
N GLN A 176 6.08 -18.04 -27.80
CA GLN A 176 6.22 -17.34 -29.06
C GLN A 176 7.68 -16.98 -29.31
N THR A 177 8.29 -17.63 -30.29
CA THR A 177 9.69 -17.45 -30.68
C THR A 177 9.78 -16.45 -31.83
N ILE A 178 10.64 -15.44 -31.67
CA ILE A 178 10.84 -14.34 -32.62
C ILE A 178 12.30 -14.29 -33.03
N SER A 179 12.57 -14.29 -34.34
CA SER A 179 13.93 -14.15 -34.85
C SER A 179 14.46 -12.73 -34.62
N ILE A 180 15.64 -12.61 -34.01
CA ILE A 180 16.26 -11.31 -33.73
C ILE A 180 17.57 -11.07 -34.52
N GLY A 181 17.99 -12.02 -35.35
CA GLY A 181 19.17 -11.92 -36.22
C GLY A 181 20.37 -12.73 -35.72
N GLY A 182 21.33 -13.03 -36.60
CA GLY A 182 22.53 -13.81 -36.22
C GLY A 182 22.27 -15.29 -35.92
N GLY A 183 21.05 -15.79 -36.17
CA GLY A 183 20.59 -17.11 -35.72
C GLY A 183 20.01 -17.11 -34.30
N ASP A 184 20.03 -15.96 -33.63
CA ASP A 184 19.51 -15.78 -32.29
C ASP A 184 18.01 -15.44 -32.28
N VAL A 185 17.35 -15.74 -31.15
CA VAL A 185 15.91 -15.56 -30.96
C VAL A 185 15.59 -14.88 -29.63
N LEU A 186 14.41 -14.28 -29.58
CA LEU A 186 13.71 -13.84 -28.39
C LEU A 186 12.47 -14.71 -28.22
N GLU A 187 12.13 -15.07 -26.99
CA GLU A 187 10.95 -15.86 -26.68
C GLU A 187 10.00 -15.08 -25.77
N LEU A 188 8.69 -15.17 -26.03
CA LEU A 188 7.66 -14.58 -25.20
C LEU A 188 6.75 -15.65 -24.59
N TYR A 189 6.36 -15.39 -23.36
CA TYR A 189 5.45 -16.20 -22.58
C TYR A 189 4.35 -15.30 -22.01
N SER A 190 3.09 -15.72 -22.11
CA SER A 190 1.99 -15.00 -21.48
C SER A 190 2.13 -15.05 -19.95
N ALA A 191 1.97 -13.90 -19.29
CA ALA A 191 2.14 -13.76 -17.85
C ALA A 191 0.99 -12.93 -17.23
N PRO A 192 -0.29 -13.25 -17.50
CA PRO A 192 -1.42 -12.44 -17.06
C PRO A 192 -1.57 -12.43 -15.53
N GLY A 193 -2.30 -11.45 -15.02
CA GLY A 193 -2.72 -11.39 -13.62
C GLY A 193 -2.24 -10.14 -12.88
N HIS A 194 -1.06 -9.62 -13.22
CA HIS A 194 -0.71 -8.24 -12.91
C HIS A 194 -1.54 -7.28 -13.79
N SER A 195 -1.45 -7.50 -15.10
CA SER A 195 -2.37 -6.98 -16.11
C SER A 195 -2.77 -8.12 -17.06
N PRO A 196 -3.84 -8.01 -17.87
CA PRO A 196 -4.23 -9.04 -18.83
C PRO A 196 -3.22 -9.24 -19.97
N ASP A 197 -2.46 -8.20 -20.30
CA ASP A 197 -1.52 -8.14 -21.41
C ASP A 197 -0.06 -8.42 -21.01
N SER A 198 0.18 -8.67 -19.72
CA SER A 198 1.50 -8.96 -19.19
C SER A 198 2.17 -10.16 -19.88
N VAL A 199 3.45 -10.00 -20.19
CA VAL A 199 4.31 -11.04 -20.78
C VAL A 199 5.67 -11.11 -20.07
N CYS A 200 6.23 -12.31 -20.03
CA CYS A 200 7.66 -12.50 -19.78
C CYS A 200 8.40 -12.64 -21.11
N ILE A 201 9.58 -12.04 -21.21
CA ILE A 201 10.42 -12.05 -22.41
C ILE A 201 11.76 -12.69 -22.06
N ARG A 202 12.15 -13.76 -22.75
CA ARG A 202 13.46 -14.39 -22.58
C ARG A 202 14.37 -14.06 -23.76
N VAL A 203 15.59 -13.62 -23.45
CA VAL A 203 16.66 -13.43 -24.44
C VAL A 203 17.92 -14.05 -23.84
N GLY A 204 18.40 -15.15 -24.43
CA GLY A 204 19.50 -15.93 -23.88
C GLY A 204 19.19 -16.43 -22.47
N GLU A 205 20.08 -16.14 -21.53
CA GLU A 205 19.91 -16.54 -20.12
C GLU A 205 19.17 -15.50 -19.26
N ILE A 206 18.62 -14.44 -19.87
CA ILE A 206 17.93 -13.36 -19.17
C ILE A 206 16.42 -13.49 -19.39
N LEU A 207 15.66 -13.43 -18.29
CA LEU A 207 14.19 -13.36 -18.30
C LEU A 207 13.72 -11.99 -17.82
N PHE A 208 13.14 -11.19 -18.70
CA PHE A 208 12.39 -9.99 -18.34
C PHE A 208 11.02 -10.39 -17.81
N ILE A 209 10.71 -9.97 -16.58
CA ILE A 209 9.51 -10.40 -15.86
C ILE A 209 8.50 -9.27 -15.59
N GLY A 210 8.76 -8.07 -16.14
CA GLY A 210 7.96 -6.88 -15.89
C GLY A 210 7.71 -6.68 -14.39
N ASP A 211 6.45 -6.45 -14.04
CA ASP A 211 6.01 -6.12 -12.68
C ASP A 211 5.46 -7.30 -11.88
N LEU A 212 5.74 -8.52 -12.34
CA LEU A 212 5.29 -9.75 -11.68
C LEU A 212 5.56 -9.75 -10.17
N LEU A 213 6.75 -9.31 -9.75
CA LEU A 213 7.14 -9.35 -8.34
C LEU A 213 6.46 -8.28 -7.47
N ALA A 214 5.89 -7.24 -8.09
CA ALA A 214 5.12 -6.20 -7.42
C ALA A 214 3.61 -6.47 -7.41
N ALA A 215 3.14 -7.44 -8.21
CA ALA A 215 1.73 -7.65 -8.50
C ALA A 215 0.83 -7.96 -7.28
N ALA A 216 1.39 -8.42 -6.17
CA ALA A 216 0.64 -8.67 -4.93
C ALA A 216 0.84 -7.57 -3.87
N ASN A 217 1.48 -6.46 -4.22
CA ASN A 217 1.70 -5.37 -3.28
C ASN A 217 0.42 -4.58 -3.01
N PRO A 218 0.30 -3.99 -1.81
CA PRO A 218 -0.78 -3.06 -1.51
C PRO A 218 -0.87 -1.99 -2.59
N MET A 219 -2.09 -1.57 -2.93
CA MET A 219 -2.39 -0.61 -4.01
C MET A 219 -2.01 -1.01 -5.45
N VAL A 220 -1.21 -2.07 -5.64
CA VAL A 220 -1.00 -2.72 -6.95
C VAL A 220 -1.99 -3.85 -7.15
N ALA A 221 -2.22 -4.66 -6.13
CA ALA A 221 -3.30 -5.65 -6.14
C ALA A 221 -4.65 -4.94 -6.27
N GLY A 222 -5.44 -5.34 -7.26
CA GLY A 222 -6.76 -4.75 -7.54
C GLY A 222 -6.76 -3.63 -8.58
N ILE A 223 -5.62 -3.21 -9.14
CA ILE A 223 -5.61 -2.28 -10.29
C ILE A 223 -6.40 -2.85 -11.48
N ALA A 224 -6.81 -1.99 -12.41
CA ALA A 224 -7.67 -2.39 -13.51
C ALA A 224 -7.06 -3.52 -14.37
N GLY A 225 -7.71 -4.68 -14.40
CA GLY A 225 -7.23 -5.86 -15.13
C GLY A 225 -6.36 -6.82 -14.31
N TRP A 226 -6.07 -6.49 -13.05
CA TRP A 226 -5.48 -7.43 -12.10
C TRP A 226 -6.41 -8.63 -11.85
N HIS A 227 -5.84 -9.83 -11.73
CA HIS A 227 -6.61 -11.05 -11.50
C HIS A 227 -5.81 -12.09 -10.70
N ARG A 228 -6.31 -12.46 -9.52
CA ARG A 228 -5.62 -13.32 -8.55
C ARG A 228 -5.25 -14.70 -9.11
N GLU A 229 -6.21 -15.40 -9.69
CA GLU A 229 -5.98 -16.79 -10.15
C GLU A 229 -5.00 -16.82 -11.33
N HIS A 230 -5.12 -15.86 -12.26
CA HIS A 230 -4.16 -15.74 -13.37
C HIS A 230 -2.76 -15.41 -12.86
N LEU A 231 -2.65 -14.57 -11.83
CA LEU A 231 -1.38 -14.25 -11.20
C LEU A 231 -0.75 -15.49 -10.56
N LEU A 232 -1.54 -16.34 -9.89
CA LEU A 232 -1.05 -17.62 -9.32
C LEU A 232 -0.57 -18.58 -10.41
N ASP A 233 -1.27 -18.67 -11.53
CA ASP A 233 -0.85 -19.49 -12.68
C ASP A 233 0.44 -18.95 -13.30
N THR A 234 0.52 -17.63 -13.51
CA THR A 234 1.74 -16.97 -13.98
C THR A 234 2.92 -17.22 -13.06
N GLN A 235 2.74 -17.17 -11.73
CA GLN A 235 3.81 -17.48 -10.78
C GLN A 235 4.30 -18.92 -10.93
N ARG A 236 3.39 -19.89 -11.12
CA ARG A 236 3.75 -21.29 -11.39
C ARG A 236 4.48 -21.45 -12.73
N HIS A 237 4.01 -20.77 -13.77
CA HIS A 237 4.65 -20.79 -15.09
C HIS A 237 6.06 -20.22 -15.06
N VAL A 238 6.26 -19.08 -14.39
CA VAL A 238 7.59 -18.46 -14.28
C VAL A 238 8.51 -19.31 -13.41
N GLN A 239 8.00 -19.91 -12.33
CA GLN A 239 8.77 -20.88 -11.55
C GLN A 239 9.22 -22.06 -12.43
N TRP A 240 8.32 -22.62 -13.22
CA TRP A 240 8.63 -23.69 -14.17
C TRP A 240 9.71 -23.26 -15.19
N LEU A 241 9.62 -22.04 -15.74
CA LEU A 241 10.64 -21.50 -16.63
C LEU A 241 12.01 -21.41 -15.96
N LEU A 242 12.07 -20.92 -14.72
CA LEU A 242 13.33 -20.84 -13.98
C LEU A 242 13.94 -22.23 -13.73
N ASP A 243 13.12 -23.27 -13.60
CA ASP A 243 13.59 -24.61 -13.29
C ASP A 243 14.00 -25.42 -14.54
N HIS A 244 13.44 -25.09 -15.71
CA HIS A 244 13.60 -25.90 -16.93
C HIS A 244 14.31 -25.17 -18.08
N GLN A 245 14.43 -23.84 -18.03
CA GLN A 245 15.13 -23.05 -19.03
C GLN A 245 16.47 -22.55 -18.47
N PRO A 246 17.49 -22.30 -19.32
CA PRO A 246 18.81 -21.85 -18.88
C PRO A 246 18.80 -20.37 -18.46
N ILE A 247 17.99 -20.02 -17.47
CA ILE A 247 17.82 -18.65 -16.98
C ILE A 247 18.72 -18.45 -15.76
N THR A 248 19.67 -17.52 -15.88
CA THR A 248 20.60 -17.17 -14.79
C THR A 248 20.21 -15.86 -14.12
N LEU A 249 19.42 -15.02 -14.80
CA LEU A 249 19.07 -13.68 -14.32
C LEU A 249 17.65 -13.27 -14.69
N CYS A 250 16.93 -12.70 -13.73
CA CYS A 250 15.66 -12.03 -13.93
C CYS A 250 15.84 -10.51 -13.97
N TYR A 251 15.16 -9.88 -14.92
CA TYR A 251 15.15 -8.44 -15.16
C TYR A 251 13.74 -7.89 -14.85
N PRO A 252 13.53 -7.28 -13.68
CA PRO A 252 12.22 -6.72 -13.32
C PRO A 252 11.98 -5.34 -13.94
N GLY A 253 10.70 -4.95 -14.01
CA GLY A 253 10.26 -3.61 -14.37
C GLY A 253 10.80 -2.54 -13.41
N HIS A 254 10.93 -2.86 -12.12
CA HIS A 254 11.52 -1.94 -11.14
C HIS A 254 12.59 -2.61 -10.28
N GLY A 255 13.59 -1.81 -9.90
CA GLY A 255 14.68 -2.23 -9.02
C GLY A 255 15.82 -2.93 -9.74
N GLY A 256 16.65 -3.63 -8.94
CA GLY A 256 17.87 -4.26 -9.43
C GLY A 256 17.65 -5.62 -10.08
N LEU A 257 18.64 -6.09 -10.83
CA LEU A 257 18.69 -7.42 -11.41
C LEU A 257 18.68 -8.50 -10.31
N ILE A 258 18.01 -9.62 -10.57
CA ILE A 258 17.78 -10.67 -9.57
C ILE A 258 18.34 -11.99 -10.10
N PRO A 259 19.33 -12.62 -9.45
CA PRO A 259 19.78 -13.96 -9.80
C PRO A 259 18.63 -14.97 -9.74
N SER A 260 18.61 -15.95 -10.65
CA SER A 260 17.48 -16.89 -10.75
C SER A 260 17.18 -17.63 -9.45
N GLU A 261 18.20 -18.05 -8.69
CA GLU A 261 18.03 -18.64 -7.35
C GLU A 261 17.23 -17.73 -6.40
N LYS A 262 17.62 -16.46 -6.30
CA LYS A 262 16.93 -15.47 -5.48
C LYS A 262 15.52 -15.18 -6.00
N ALA A 263 15.32 -15.23 -7.33
CA ALA A 263 14.00 -15.05 -7.94
C ALA A 263 13.02 -16.16 -7.52
N ARG A 264 13.47 -17.41 -7.42
CA ARG A 264 12.66 -18.54 -6.92
C ARG A 264 12.18 -18.28 -5.48
N ASP A 265 13.07 -17.83 -4.61
CA ASP A 265 12.71 -17.52 -3.22
C ASP A 265 11.67 -16.38 -3.11
N ILE A 266 11.83 -15.35 -3.94
CA ILE A 266 10.89 -14.22 -4.00
C ILE A 266 9.53 -14.69 -4.53
N LEU A 267 9.50 -15.50 -5.60
CA LEU A 267 8.27 -16.06 -6.16
C LEU A 267 7.54 -16.95 -5.15
N GLY A 268 8.26 -17.80 -4.40
CA GLY A 268 7.65 -18.62 -3.35
C GLY A 268 7.01 -17.78 -2.23
N ARG A 269 7.61 -16.65 -1.85
CA ARG A 269 7.00 -15.69 -0.90
C ARG A 269 5.80 -14.97 -1.52
N LEU A 270 5.94 -14.54 -2.78
CA LEU A 270 4.88 -13.86 -3.52
C LEU A 270 3.65 -14.76 -3.65
N GLN A 271 3.82 -16.04 -3.95
CA GLN A 271 2.72 -16.98 -4.07
C GLN A 271 1.96 -17.17 -2.76
N ARG A 272 2.67 -17.30 -1.64
CA ARG A 272 2.03 -17.31 -0.30
C ARG A 272 1.26 -16.02 -0.03
N LYS A 273 1.85 -14.87 -0.38
CA LYS A 273 1.19 -13.57 -0.25
C LYS A 273 -0.07 -13.50 -1.11
N THR A 274 0.00 -13.88 -2.39
CA THR A 274 -1.14 -13.90 -3.32
C THR A 274 -2.25 -14.85 -2.85
N LEU A 275 -1.92 -16.03 -2.33
CA LEU A 275 -2.89 -16.95 -1.73
C LEU A 275 -3.59 -16.37 -0.50
N SER A 276 -2.89 -15.54 0.29
CA SER A 276 -3.46 -14.85 1.44
C SER A 276 -4.29 -13.62 1.07
N LEU A 277 -4.28 -13.19 -0.20
CA LEU A 277 -5.17 -12.14 -0.67
C LEU A 277 -6.58 -12.72 -0.81
N GLY A 278 -7.49 -12.23 0.01
CA GLY A 278 -8.93 -12.50 -0.13
C GLY A 278 -9.51 -11.77 -1.33
N ASP A 279 -10.76 -11.33 -1.21
CA ASP A 279 -11.35 -10.43 -2.19
C ASP A 279 -10.72 -9.03 -2.03
N VAL A 280 -9.99 -8.58 -3.05
CA VAL A 280 -9.27 -7.30 -3.04
C VAL A 280 -10.12 -6.29 -3.79
N SER A 281 -10.51 -5.21 -3.10
CA SER A 281 -11.28 -4.13 -3.74
C SER A 281 -10.49 -3.50 -4.89
N ARG A 282 -11.20 -3.18 -5.98
CA ARG A 282 -10.61 -2.51 -7.15
C ARG A 282 -9.89 -1.24 -6.72
N MET A 283 -8.69 -1.02 -7.26
CA MET A 283 -7.98 0.23 -7.17
C MET A 283 -8.34 1.10 -8.37
N ASN A 284 -8.90 2.28 -8.11
CA ASN A 284 -9.27 3.32 -9.06
C ASN A 284 -8.93 4.69 -8.47
N GLU A 285 -9.19 5.76 -9.22
CA GLU A 285 -8.94 7.14 -8.78
C GLU A 285 -9.68 7.46 -7.47
N GLU A 286 -10.98 7.18 -7.39
CA GLU A 286 -11.82 7.41 -6.21
C GLU A 286 -11.25 6.76 -4.94
N ARG A 287 -10.87 5.49 -5.01
CA ARG A 287 -10.25 4.78 -3.88
C ARG A 287 -8.89 5.36 -3.51
N LEU A 288 -8.10 5.81 -4.49
CA LEU A 288 -6.84 6.50 -4.22
C LEU A 288 -7.08 7.85 -3.49
N PHE A 289 -8.15 8.56 -3.83
CA PHE A 289 -8.59 9.75 -3.08
C PHE A 289 -8.91 9.40 -1.63
N GLN A 290 -9.74 8.38 -1.40
CA GLN A 290 -10.10 7.92 -0.04
C GLN A 290 -8.86 7.54 0.79
N ILE A 291 -7.92 6.78 0.22
CA ILE A 291 -6.66 6.40 0.90
C ILE A 291 -5.85 7.65 1.26
N THR A 292 -5.75 8.60 0.34
CA THR A 292 -4.99 9.83 0.53
C THR A 292 -5.60 10.67 1.65
N ASP A 293 -6.91 10.86 1.63
CA ASP A 293 -7.62 11.68 2.60
C ASP A 293 -7.54 11.02 3.99
N TYR A 294 -7.71 9.70 4.07
CA TYR A 294 -7.50 8.96 5.32
C TYR A 294 -6.06 9.09 5.84
N ALA A 295 -5.04 9.00 4.98
CA ALA A 295 -3.65 9.16 5.38
C ALA A 295 -3.34 10.58 5.93
N LEU A 296 -3.98 11.62 5.38
CA LEU A 296 -3.86 12.99 5.89
C LEU A 296 -4.50 13.15 7.29
N GLU A 297 -5.55 12.40 7.57
CA GLU A 297 -6.17 12.36 8.90
C GLU A 297 -5.35 11.53 9.89
N LEU A 298 -4.81 10.40 9.42
CA LEU A 298 -4.02 9.44 10.18
C LEU A 298 -2.81 10.09 10.87
N ILE A 299 -2.09 10.99 10.20
CA ILE A 299 -0.86 11.57 10.76
C ILE A 299 -1.12 12.38 12.05
N ASP A 300 -2.20 13.16 12.09
CA ASP A 300 -2.55 13.94 13.28
C ASP A 300 -2.92 13.00 14.45
N GLU A 301 -3.58 11.87 14.16
CA GLU A 301 -3.91 10.88 15.18
C GLU A 301 -2.70 10.06 15.64
N ALA A 302 -1.83 9.66 14.72
CA ALA A 302 -0.61 8.93 15.03
C ALA A 302 0.29 9.75 15.95
N GLU A 303 0.53 11.04 15.63
CA GLU A 303 1.30 11.93 16.49
C GLU A 303 0.71 12.02 17.91
N GLU A 304 -0.60 12.16 18.04
CA GLU A 304 -1.27 12.20 19.34
C GLU A 304 -1.09 10.90 20.14
N VAL A 305 -1.32 9.75 19.49
CA VAL A 305 -1.25 8.44 20.15
C VAL A 305 0.17 8.12 20.58
N PHE A 306 1.15 8.25 19.68
CA PHE A 306 2.54 7.91 19.98
C PHE A 306 3.18 8.91 20.96
N SER A 307 2.81 10.20 20.90
CA SER A 307 3.24 11.18 21.92
C SER A 307 2.67 10.85 23.30
N SER A 308 1.43 10.40 23.37
CA SER A 308 0.80 9.99 24.64
C SER A 308 1.49 8.76 25.24
N ILE A 309 1.77 7.75 24.42
CA ILE A 309 2.52 6.54 24.82
C ILE A 309 3.93 6.92 25.29
N ALA A 310 4.67 7.72 24.50
CA ALA A 310 6.01 8.18 24.84
C ALA A 310 6.04 8.98 26.14
N GLY A 311 5.14 9.96 26.29
CA GLY A 311 5.02 10.77 27.49
C GLY A 311 4.73 9.92 28.73
N ARG A 312 3.90 8.88 28.61
CA ARG A 312 3.60 7.98 29.73
C ARG A 312 4.80 7.11 30.10
N LEU A 313 5.53 6.57 29.13
CA LEU A 313 6.76 5.80 29.38
C LEU A 313 7.82 6.66 30.09
N LEU A 314 8.02 7.89 29.62
CA LEU A 314 8.95 8.85 30.23
C LEU A 314 8.52 9.24 31.64
N TYR A 315 7.22 9.42 31.88
CA TYR A 315 6.70 9.69 33.22
C TYR A 315 6.97 8.52 34.17
N VAL A 316 6.70 7.28 33.75
CA VAL A 316 6.98 6.09 34.57
C VAL A 316 8.46 5.98 34.89
N ALA A 317 9.31 6.13 33.87
CA ALA A 317 10.76 6.10 34.05
C ALA A 317 11.23 7.17 35.04
N TYR A 318 10.74 8.40 34.91
CA TYR A 318 11.07 9.50 35.82
C TYR A 318 10.67 9.21 37.27
N GLN A 319 9.49 8.62 37.51
CA GLN A 319 9.09 8.27 38.88
C GLN A 319 9.94 7.12 39.44
N LEU A 320 10.32 6.14 38.61
CA LEU A 320 11.19 5.03 39.03
C LEU A 320 12.60 5.54 39.39
N GLU A 321 13.16 6.48 38.63
CA GLU A 321 14.44 7.11 38.98
C GLU A 321 14.39 7.85 40.31
N ARG A 322 13.27 8.52 40.61
CA ARG A 322 13.05 9.17 41.91
C ARG A 322 12.93 8.17 43.06
N LEU A 323 12.60 6.92 42.76
CA LEU A 323 12.54 5.82 43.71
C LEU A 323 13.84 4.99 43.71
N GLU A 324 14.90 5.47 43.03
CA GLU A 324 16.21 4.80 42.92
C GLU A 324 16.17 3.46 42.13
N GLU A 325 15.11 3.24 41.34
CA GLU A 325 14.90 2.06 40.50
C GLU A 325 15.44 2.27 39.07
N GLU A 326 16.75 2.50 38.93
CA GLU A 326 17.39 2.91 37.66
C GLU A 326 17.20 1.90 36.51
N GLU A 327 17.37 0.60 36.79
CA GLU A 327 17.22 -0.43 35.75
C GLU A 327 15.78 -0.51 35.22
N ALA A 328 14.78 -0.37 36.09
CA ALA A 328 13.38 -0.36 35.70
C ALA A 328 13.03 0.88 34.88
N ALA A 329 13.57 2.04 35.27
CA ALA A 329 13.43 3.27 34.51
C ALA A 329 14.02 3.14 33.09
N CYS A 330 15.21 2.53 32.97
CA CYS A 330 15.82 2.27 31.67
C CYS A 330 14.95 1.33 30.82
N ARG A 331 14.45 0.23 31.39
CA ARG A 331 13.51 -0.68 30.70
C ARG A 331 12.26 0.05 30.19
N CYS A 332 11.72 1.00 30.95
CA CYS A 332 10.56 1.79 30.53
C CYS A 332 10.86 2.72 29.36
N ARG A 333 12.04 3.36 29.35
CA ARG A 333 12.50 4.19 28.22
C ARG A 333 12.72 3.37 26.95
N ASP A 334 13.31 2.19 27.09
CA ASP A 334 13.69 1.35 25.95
C ASP A 334 12.53 0.48 25.44
N ALA A 335 11.37 0.50 26.12
CA ALA A 335 10.19 -0.27 25.74
C ALA A 335 9.63 0.12 24.36
N MET A 336 9.92 1.32 23.88
CA MET A 336 9.54 1.79 22.54
C MET A 336 10.65 2.70 21.96
N PRO A 337 11.09 2.51 20.71
CA PRO A 337 12.11 3.35 20.09
C PRO A 337 11.54 4.72 19.66
N MET A 338 11.31 5.61 20.64
CA MET A 338 10.61 6.90 20.47
C MET A 338 11.23 7.77 19.37
N GLU A 339 12.56 7.95 19.38
CA GLU A 339 13.26 8.78 18.40
C GLU A 339 13.06 8.31 16.95
N ARG A 340 13.00 6.98 16.74
CA ARG A 340 12.78 6.40 15.42
C ARG A 340 11.34 6.57 14.96
N ILE A 341 10.38 6.46 15.87
CA ILE A 341 8.97 6.71 15.57
C ILE A 341 8.75 8.20 15.26
N ASP A 342 9.34 9.10 16.03
CA ASP A 342 9.26 10.55 15.78
C ASP A 342 9.88 10.91 14.42
N ALA A 343 11.01 10.30 14.05
CA ALA A 343 11.60 10.45 12.73
C ALA A 343 10.64 10.00 11.61
N CYS A 344 9.95 8.87 11.79
CA CYS A 344 8.92 8.41 10.84
C CYS A 344 7.76 9.41 10.70
N LEU A 345 7.23 9.91 11.83
CA LEU A 345 6.14 10.90 11.83
C LEU A 345 6.56 12.22 11.16
N LEU A 346 7.80 12.65 11.39
CA LEU A 346 8.37 13.82 10.71
C LEU A 346 8.49 13.61 9.20
N GLU A 347 8.94 12.43 8.74
CA GLU A 347 8.96 12.10 7.31
C GLU A 347 7.54 12.08 6.71
N PHE A 348 6.54 11.60 7.47
CA PHE A 348 5.14 11.64 7.02
C PHE A 348 4.67 13.09 6.86
N ARG A 349 4.93 13.97 7.82
CA ARG A 349 4.63 15.41 7.71
C ARG A 349 5.31 16.04 6.48
N LYS A 350 6.56 15.68 6.18
CA LYS A 350 7.24 16.15 4.96
C LYS A 350 6.54 15.67 3.70
N LEU A 351 6.03 14.44 3.69
CA LEU A 351 5.26 13.88 2.59
C LEU A 351 3.94 14.65 2.37
N CYS A 352 3.21 14.99 3.44
CA CYS A 352 2.00 15.81 3.34
C CYS A 352 2.29 17.18 2.71
N ARG A 353 3.34 17.88 3.16
CA ARG A 353 3.74 19.19 2.59
C ARG A 353 4.12 19.09 1.11
N ARG A 354 4.73 17.98 0.69
CA ARG A 354 5.06 17.75 -0.73
C ARG A 354 3.80 17.55 -1.57
N LEU A 355 2.79 16.87 -1.05
CA LEU A 355 1.49 16.73 -1.70
C LEU A 355 0.78 18.10 -1.81
N GLU A 356 0.67 18.84 -0.71
CA GLU A 356 0.04 20.17 -0.66
C GLU A 356 0.70 21.18 -1.63
N SER A 357 2.03 21.13 -1.75
CA SER A 357 2.79 21.98 -2.67
C SER A 357 2.79 21.48 -4.13
N GLY A 358 2.09 20.38 -4.44
CA GLY A 358 2.02 19.80 -5.78
C GLY A 358 3.31 19.16 -6.29
N LYS A 359 4.28 18.90 -5.41
CA LYS A 359 5.59 18.32 -5.77
C LYS A 359 5.54 16.80 -6.01
N ILE A 360 4.49 16.15 -5.53
CA ILE A 360 4.23 14.71 -5.73
C ILE A 360 2.76 14.50 -6.06
N ARG A 361 2.46 13.39 -6.73
CA ARG A 361 1.09 12.97 -7.03
C ARG A 361 0.48 12.20 -5.84
N ARG A 362 -0.86 12.06 -5.85
CA ARG A 362 -1.59 11.27 -4.84
C ARG A 362 -1.09 9.83 -4.74
N VAL A 363 -0.83 9.17 -5.87
CA VAL A 363 -0.30 7.79 -5.89
C VAL A 363 1.09 7.66 -5.24
N GLU A 364 1.95 8.66 -5.42
CA GLU A 364 3.26 8.70 -4.75
C GLU A 364 3.10 8.95 -3.24
N PHE A 365 2.19 9.85 -2.87
CA PHE A 365 1.87 10.12 -1.47
C PHE A 365 1.31 8.88 -0.76
N ALA A 366 0.32 8.20 -1.37
CA ALA A 366 -0.30 7.03 -0.77
C ALA A 366 0.71 5.89 -0.52
N HIS A 367 1.58 5.60 -1.50
CA HIS A 367 2.66 4.61 -1.33
C HIS A 367 3.68 5.05 -0.27
N GLY A 368 4.08 6.32 -0.25
CA GLY A 368 4.98 6.84 0.77
C GLY A 368 4.38 6.76 2.19
N ALA A 369 3.10 7.11 2.34
CA ALA A 369 2.39 7.02 3.60
C ALA A 369 2.31 5.58 4.10
N LEU A 370 1.99 4.62 3.21
CA LEU A 370 1.96 3.21 3.56
C LEU A 370 3.33 2.70 4.02
N ALA A 371 4.40 3.03 3.30
CA ALA A 371 5.74 2.62 3.68
C ALA A 371 6.14 3.14 5.08
N ILE A 372 5.78 4.39 5.40
CA ILE A 372 6.05 4.97 6.73
C ILE A 372 5.21 4.27 7.81
N VAL A 373 3.93 4.00 7.55
CA VAL A 373 3.06 3.33 8.51
C VAL A 373 3.50 1.89 8.77
N GLU A 374 3.92 1.15 7.74
CA GLU A 374 4.53 -0.17 7.89
C GLU A 374 5.82 -0.11 8.71
N GLN A 375 6.63 0.93 8.51
CA GLN A 375 7.84 1.15 9.32
C GLN A 375 7.50 1.40 10.79
N ILE A 376 6.54 2.28 11.09
CA ILE A 376 6.08 2.52 12.47
C ILE A 376 5.52 1.23 13.08
N LYS A 377 4.73 0.45 12.32
CA LYS A 377 4.19 -0.83 12.76
C LYS A 377 5.27 -1.86 13.11
N GLY A 378 6.39 -1.85 12.37
CA GLY A 378 7.55 -2.68 12.65
C GLY A 378 8.36 -2.22 13.88
N LEU A 379 8.31 -0.93 14.22
CA LEU A 379 8.93 -0.35 15.42
C LEU A 379 8.06 -0.49 16.67
N PHE A 380 6.75 -0.60 16.50
CA PHE A 380 5.79 -0.66 17.59
C PHE A 380 5.45 -2.11 17.97
N ASP A 381 6.10 -2.59 19.04
CA ASP A 381 5.85 -3.88 19.68
C ASP A 381 4.96 -3.72 20.93
N PRO A 382 3.71 -4.22 20.92
CA PRO A 382 2.79 -4.17 22.07
C PRO A 382 3.26 -4.93 23.31
N ARG A 383 4.09 -5.97 23.14
CA ARG A 383 4.43 -6.93 24.20
C ARG A 383 5.13 -6.28 25.42
N PRO A 384 6.25 -5.54 25.25
CA PRO A 384 6.89 -4.87 26.39
C PRO A 384 6.01 -3.79 27.02
N LEU A 385 5.12 -3.17 26.23
CA LEU A 385 4.27 -2.08 26.69
C LEU A 385 3.14 -2.55 27.61
N THR A 386 2.67 -3.79 27.46
CA THR A 386 1.51 -4.30 28.23
C THR A 386 1.83 -4.45 29.72
N ALA A 387 3.11 -4.56 30.07
CA ALA A 387 3.58 -4.58 31.46
C ALA A 387 3.70 -3.18 32.09
N ILE A 388 3.54 -2.11 31.30
CA ILE A 388 3.81 -0.74 31.73
C ILE A 388 2.56 0.13 31.55
N LEU A 389 1.86 -0.01 30.43
CA LEU A 389 0.83 0.92 29.98
C LEU A 389 -0.56 0.27 29.95
N PRO A 390 -1.63 1.07 30.09
CA PRO A 390 -2.99 0.63 29.89
C PRO A 390 -3.20 -0.01 28.50
N GLN A 391 -3.82 -1.18 28.48
CA GLN A 391 -4.15 -1.92 27.26
C GLN A 391 -4.88 -1.08 26.19
N PRO A 392 -5.85 -0.20 26.53
CA PRO A 392 -6.50 0.66 25.53
C PRO A 392 -5.55 1.59 24.77
N MET A 393 -4.47 2.07 25.42
CA MET A 393 -3.47 2.92 24.74
C MET A 393 -2.70 2.13 23.68
N ILE A 394 -2.34 0.90 24.01
CA ILE A 394 -1.56 0.01 23.13
C ILE A 394 -2.42 -0.50 21.97
N HIS A 395 -3.66 -0.90 22.26
CA HIS A 395 -4.64 -1.31 21.27
C HIS A 395 -4.89 -0.18 20.27
N ARG A 396 -5.12 1.05 20.73
CA ARG A 396 -5.31 2.20 19.86
C ARG A 396 -4.16 2.41 18.88
N GLY A 397 -2.91 2.38 19.36
CA GLY A 397 -1.74 2.48 18.48
C GLY A 397 -1.65 1.35 17.46
N THR A 398 -2.03 0.13 17.86
CA THR A 398 -2.02 -1.04 16.99
C THR A 398 -3.10 -0.96 15.91
N SER A 399 -4.36 -0.71 16.32
CA SER A 399 -5.51 -0.63 15.43
C SER A 399 -5.35 0.49 14.42
N LEU A 400 -4.88 1.67 14.84
CA LEU A 400 -4.64 2.81 13.96
C LEU A 400 -3.73 2.46 12.77
N LEU A 401 -2.63 1.77 13.01
CA LEU A 401 -1.68 1.38 11.97
C LEU A 401 -2.25 0.25 11.09
N LEU A 402 -2.88 -0.75 11.71
CA LEU A 402 -3.46 -1.90 10.98
C LEU A 402 -4.63 -1.48 10.09
N ASP A 403 -5.43 -0.52 10.53
CA ASP A 403 -6.58 0.00 9.78
C ASP A 403 -6.13 0.64 8.48
N PHE A 404 -5.13 1.52 8.54
CA PHE A 404 -4.57 2.12 7.34
C PHE A 404 -3.98 1.09 6.39
N ILE A 405 -3.19 0.14 6.93
CA ILE A 405 -2.62 -0.95 6.14
C ILE A 405 -3.73 -1.77 5.49
N GLY A 406 -4.83 -2.05 6.19
CA GLY A 406 -6.00 -2.75 5.66
C GLY A 406 -6.66 -1.99 4.51
N ILE A 407 -6.92 -0.70 4.69
CA ILE A 407 -7.49 0.19 3.67
C ILE A 407 -6.62 0.25 2.42
N ALA A 408 -5.30 0.43 2.57
CA ALA A 408 -4.37 0.46 1.45
C ALA A 408 -4.30 -0.89 0.71
N ASN A 409 -4.41 -2.01 1.44
CA ASN A 409 -4.48 -3.36 0.89
C ASN A 409 -5.80 -3.69 0.18
N GLY A 410 -6.83 -2.86 0.31
CA GLY A 410 -8.14 -3.11 -0.29
C GLY A 410 -8.89 -4.24 0.39
N ARG A 411 -8.53 -4.53 1.65
CA ARG A 411 -9.30 -5.38 2.52
C ARG A 411 -10.42 -4.52 3.11
N ARG A 412 -11.67 -4.99 3.02
CA ARG A 412 -12.75 -4.39 3.82
C ARG A 412 -12.32 -4.37 5.29
N ASN A 413 -12.64 -3.27 5.98
CA ASN A 413 -12.28 -2.96 7.37
C ASN A 413 -12.01 -4.21 8.21
N LEU A 414 -10.81 -4.30 8.81
CA LEU A 414 -10.38 -5.45 9.60
C LEU A 414 -11.24 -5.66 10.85
N GLU A 415 -11.91 -4.61 11.35
CA GLU A 415 -13.03 -4.77 12.28
C GLU A 415 -14.34 -4.88 11.50
N GLU A 416 -15.00 -6.02 11.69
CA GLU A 416 -16.29 -6.31 11.08
C GLU A 416 -17.37 -5.44 11.74
N PHE A 417 -18.11 -4.68 10.91
CA PHE A 417 -19.32 -4.00 11.35
C PHE A 417 -20.36 -5.06 11.65
N ILE A 418 -20.61 -5.32 12.93
CA ILE A 418 -21.51 -6.37 13.39
C ILE A 418 -22.73 -5.78 14.10
N PRO A 419 -23.89 -6.46 14.04
CA PRO A 419 -25.03 -6.12 14.87
C PRO A 419 -24.63 -6.13 16.36
N THR A 420 -24.61 -4.95 16.98
CA THR A 420 -24.06 -4.72 18.33
C THR A 420 -25.11 -4.06 19.23
N ASP A 421 -25.17 -4.52 20.48
CA ASP A 421 -25.89 -3.82 21.56
C ASP A 421 -25.03 -2.66 22.09
N VAL A 422 -25.38 -1.43 21.72
CA VAL A 422 -24.65 -0.21 22.12
C VAL A 422 -24.69 -0.01 23.63
N ASN A 423 -25.77 -0.38 24.31
CA ASN A 423 -25.86 -0.24 25.76
C ASN A 423 -24.83 -1.14 26.44
N ALA A 424 -24.70 -2.40 25.98
CA ALA A 424 -23.73 -3.35 26.51
C ALA A 424 -22.29 -2.84 26.33
N VAL A 425 -21.95 -2.32 25.15
CA VAL A 425 -20.61 -1.77 24.89
C VAL A 425 -20.31 -0.56 25.79
N ILE A 426 -21.26 0.37 25.94
CA ILE A 426 -21.07 1.52 26.84
C ILE A 426 -20.88 1.04 28.28
N ASP A 427 -21.68 0.08 28.74
CA ASP A 427 -21.56 -0.46 30.10
C ASP A 427 -20.21 -1.11 30.34
N ASP A 428 -19.71 -1.90 29.38
CA ASP A 428 -18.39 -2.52 29.42
C ASP A 428 -17.26 -1.48 29.47
N VAL A 429 -17.33 -0.42 28.66
CA VAL A 429 -16.37 0.69 28.70
C VAL A 429 -16.36 1.37 30.07
N LEU A 430 -17.53 1.62 30.66
CA LEU A 430 -17.65 2.28 31.96
C LEU A 430 -17.18 1.38 33.11
N ARG A 431 -17.39 0.06 33.01
CA ARG A 431 -16.88 -0.92 33.96
C ARG A 431 -15.35 -1.01 33.88
N ALA A 432 -14.81 -1.20 32.68
CA ALA A 432 -13.35 -1.23 32.45
C ALA A 432 -12.68 0.08 32.88
N GLY A 433 -13.34 1.22 32.71
CA GLY A 433 -12.84 2.52 33.17
C GLY A 433 -12.82 2.72 34.69
N ARG A 434 -13.56 1.91 35.45
CA ARG A 434 -13.59 1.90 36.93
C ARG A 434 -12.61 0.89 37.54
N GLU A 435 -12.32 -0.19 36.82
CA GLU A 435 -11.37 -1.21 37.24
C GLU A 435 -9.94 -0.72 37.00
N THR A 436 -9.17 -0.52 38.08
CA THR A 436 -7.72 -0.31 38.00
C THR A 436 -7.04 -1.68 38.15
N PRO A 437 -6.10 -2.06 37.26
CA PRO A 437 -5.43 -3.37 37.35
C PRO A 437 -4.52 -3.49 38.59
N HIS A 438 -4.32 -2.40 39.34
CA HIS A 438 -3.60 -2.37 40.59
C HIS A 438 -4.58 -2.13 41.76
N LEU A 439 -4.62 -3.05 42.73
CA LEU A 439 -5.30 -2.84 44.00
C LEU A 439 -4.37 -2.08 44.94
N ASP A 440 -4.88 -1.05 45.65
CA ASP A 440 -4.09 -0.22 46.58
C ASP A 440 -3.32 -1.03 47.64
N ALA A 441 -3.86 -2.19 48.04
CA ALA A 441 -3.24 -3.09 49.02
C ALA A 441 -2.08 -3.94 48.44
N SER A 442 -2.05 -4.18 47.12
CA SER A 442 -1.24 -5.25 46.52
C SER A 442 0.26 -4.99 46.41
N VAL A 443 0.72 -3.73 46.34
CA VAL A 443 2.17 -3.44 46.18
C VAL A 443 2.93 -3.79 47.47
N LEU A 444 2.30 -3.60 48.63
CA LEU A 444 2.89 -3.92 49.93
C LEU A 444 2.92 -5.43 50.21
N ASP A 445 2.04 -6.20 49.56
CA ASP A 445 1.97 -7.66 49.69
C ASP A 445 3.16 -8.38 48.99
N TYR A 446 3.90 -7.67 48.13
CA TYR A 446 5.03 -8.22 47.36
C TYR A 446 6.40 -7.75 47.84
N VAL A 447 6.50 -7.06 48.98
CA VAL A 447 7.77 -6.48 49.47
C VAL A 447 8.87 -7.53 49.68
N GLU A 448 8.50 -8.81 49.89
CA GLU A 448 9.45 -9.92 50.02
C GLU A 448 9.99 -10.47 48.69
N ASP A 449 9.39 -10.09 47.55
CA ASP A 449 9.82 -10.47 46.19
C ASP A 449 10.07 -9.19 45.37
N GLU A 450 11.33 -8.77 45.32
CA GLU A 450 11.81 -7.55 44.65
C GLU A 450 11.31 -7.45 43.19
N ALA A 451 11.28 -8.56 42.46
CA ALA A 451 10.83 -8.57 41.07
C ALA A 451 9.32 -8.35 40.96
N ARG A 452 8.51 -8.96 41.84
CA ARG A 452 7.06 -8.75 41.87
C ARG A 452 6.69 -7.38 42.39
N PHE A 453 7.41 -6.88 43.41
CA PHE A 453 7.25 -5.52 43.92
C PHE A 453 7.47 -4.50 42.81
N LEU A 454 8.59 -4.61 42.09
CA LEU A 454 8.94 -3.70 41.01
C LEU A 454 7.95 -3.77 39.85
N ALA A 455 7.48 -4.96 39.48
CA ALA A 455 6.44 -5.12 38.45
C ALA A 455 5.12 -4.46 38.88
N ALA A 456 4.70 -4.65 40.13
CA ALA A 456 3.49 -4.02 40.67
C ALA A 456 3.62 -2.49 40.76
N LEU A 457 4.82 -1.99 41.11
CA LEU A 457 5.13 -0.57 41.15
C LEU A 457 5.09 0.08 39.76
N VAL A 458 5.71 -0.56 38.75
CA VAL A 458 5.66 -0.12 37.35
C VAL A 458 4.22 -0.03 36.85
N LEU A 459 3.42 -1.08 37.08
CA LEU A 459 2.00 -1.10 36.72
C LEU A 459 1.20 -0.02 37.44
N ARG A 460 1.50 0.24 38.72
CA ARG A 460 0.82 1.29 39.50
C ARG A 460 1.13 2.68 38.96
N ILE A 461 2.39 2.98 38.66
CA ILE A 461 2.79 4.30 38.15
C ILE A 461 2.29 4.49 36.71
N GLY A 462 2.35 3.42 35.90
CA GLY A 462 2.01 3.43 34.48
C GLY A 462 0.53 3.51 34.18
N HIS A 463 -0.34 3.14 35.11
CA HIS A 463 -1.79 3.26 34.96
C HIS A 463 -2.31 4.44 35.79
N GLU A 464 -3.15 5.31 35.22
CA GLU A 464 -3.69 6.46 35.95
C GLU A 464 -4.56 6.02 37.14
N PRO A 465 -4.52 6.72 38.29
CA PRO A 465 -5.41 6.42 39.40
C PRO A 465 -6.87 6.68 39.03
N ALA A 466 -7.77 5.72 39.30
CA ALA A 466 -9.20 5.85 39.03
C ALA A 466 -9.86 7.07 39.71
N ALA A 467 -9.28 7.56 40.82
CA ALA A 467 -9.79 8.67 41.63
C ALA A 467 -9.74 10.05 40.94
N ALA A 468 -9.06 10.19 39.79
CA ALA A 468 -8.98 11.44 39.04
C ALA A 468 -10.12 11.65 38.03
N ARG A 469 -10.95 10.63 37.78
CA ARG A 469 -12.03 10.69 36.77
C ARG A 469 -13.34 11.23 37.36
N PRO A 470 -14.06 12.11 36.65
CA PRO A 470 -15.36 12.57 37.09
C PRO A 470 -16.37 11.42 37.08
N PRO A 471 -17.36 11.39 38.00
CA PRO A 471 -18.37 10.35 38.03
C PRO A 471 -19.17 10.34 36.73
N VAL A 472 -19.24 9.16 36.09
CA VAL A 472 -20.03 8.95 34.87
C VAL A 472 -21.33 8.23 35.21
N HIS A 473 -22.45 8.89 34.88
CA HIS A 473 -23.80 8.35 35.07
C HIS A 473 -24.37 7.89 33.74
N PHE A 474 -24.66 6.59 33.62
CA PHE A 474 -25.24 6.01 32.41
C PHE A 474 -26.74 5.76 32.58
N LEU A 475 -27.53 6.24 31.61
CA LEU A 475 -28.98 6.10 31.54
C LEU A 475 -29.34 5.32 30.26
N PRO A 476 -29.34 3.98 30.30
CA PRO A 476 -29.67 3.18 29.13
C PRO A 476 -31.16 3.23 28.80
N HIS A 477 -31.50 3.39 27.53
CA HIS A 477 -32.86 3.19 27.04
C HIS A 477 -33.22 1.71 27.09
N LYS A 478 -34.42 1.39 27.60
CA LYS A 478 -34.85 0.01 27.92
C LYS A 478 -34.87 -0.95 26.72
N SER A 479 -35.02 -0.43 25.51
CA SER A 479 -35.07 -1.23 24.29
C SER A 479 -34.40 -0.45 23.16
N LEU A 480 -33.15 -0.79 22.86
CA LEU A 480 -32.42 -0.33 21.68
C LEU A 480 -32.30 -1.51 20.70
N PRO A 481 -32.47 -1.27 19.39
CA PRO A 481 -32.14 -2.28 18.40
C PRO A 481 -30.63 -2.49 18.36
N TYR A 482 -30.23 -3.68 17.93
CA TYR A 482 -28.86 -3.92 17.50
C TYR A 482 -28.54 -3.01 16.31
N VAL A 483 -27.37 -2.41 16.34
CA VAL A 483 -26.91 -1.51 15.27
C VAL A 483 -25.60 -2.01 14.70
N SER A 484 -25.39 -1.77 13.41
CA SER A 484 -24.14 -2.13 12.75
C SER A 484 -23.06 -1.11 13.10
N VAL A 485 -22.13 -1.48 13.99
CA VAL A 485 -20.99 -0.66 14.40
C VAL A 485 -19.74 -1.53 14.53
N ALA A 486 -18.57 -0.91 14.59
CA ALA A 486 -17.32 -1.57 14.94
C ALA A 486 -17.10 -1.47 16.47
N PRO A 487 -17.42 -2.52 17.27
CA PRO A 487 -17.50 -2.42 18.72
C PRO A 487 -16.16 -2.15 19.41
N GLY A 488 -15.05 -2.70 18.88
CA GLY A 488 -13.71 -2.47 19.41
C GLY A 488 -13.31 -1.00 19.28
N ARG A 489 -13.32 -0.47 18.06
CA ARG A 489 -13.12 0.96 17.77
C ARG A 489 -14.06 1.87 18.55
N PHE A 490 -15.34 1.50 18.67
CA PHE A 490 -16.30 2.31 19.43
C PHE A 490 -15.92 2.40 20.90
N SER A 491 -15.51 1.26 21.50
CA SER A 491 -15.08 1.20 22.89
C SER A 491 -13.88 2.12 23.15
N ASP A 492 -12.84 2.01 22.33
CA ASP A 492 -11.61 2.79 22.46
C ASP A 492 -11.86 4.30 22.20
N THR A 493 -12.66 4.61 21.18
CA THR A 493 -13.01 6.00 20.84
C THR A 493 -13.85 6.63 21.95
N LEU A 494 -14.81 5.90 22.52
CA LEU A 494 -15.63 6.39 23.62
C LEU A 494 -14.79 6.64 24.88
N LEU A 495 -13.92 5.70 25.26
CA LEU A 495 -13.05 5.85 26.43
C LEU A 495 -12.16 7.10 26.32
N THR A 496 -11.48 7.26 25.18
CA THR A 496 -10.60 8.41 24.94
C THR A 496 -11.37 9.73 24.84
N PHE A 497 -12.60 9.69 24.33
CA PHE A 497 -13.49 10.85 24.34
C PHE A 497 -13.85 11.28 25.75
N LEU A 498 -14.18 10.32 26.63
CA LEU A 498 -14.47 10.59 28.04
C LEU A 498 -13.25 11.13 28.78
N ASP A 499 -12.06 10.57 28.55
CA ASP A 499 -10.80 11.06 29.14
C ASP A 499 -10.50 12.51 28.69
N TRP A 500 -10.74 12.82 27.41
CA TRP A 500 -10.60 14.20 26.92
C TRP A 500 -11.59 15.16 27.59
N LEU A 501 -12.85 14.75 27.76
CA LEU A 501 -13.85 15.55 28.48
C LEU A 501 -13.50 15.72 29.96
N ALA A 502 -12.85 14.73 30.58
CA ALA A 502 -12.44 14.78 31.98
C ALA A 502 -11.34 15.83 32.23
N GLN A 503 -10.54 16.20 31.23
CA GLN A 503 -9.48 17.22 31.37
C GLN A 503 -10.00 18.61 31.74
N THR A 504 -11.29 18.89 31.47
CA THR A 504 -11.92 20.15 31.92
C THR A 504 -12.46 20.07 33.34
N HIS A 505 -12.20 18.97 34.05
CA HIS A 505 -12.66 18.67 35.41
C HIS A 505 -14.16 18.93 35.64
N PRO A 506 -15.05 18.36 34.78
CA PRO A 506 -16.49 18.53 34.99
C PRO A 506 -16.92 17.82 36.29
N PRO A 507 -17.91 18.33 37.04
CA PRO A 507 -18.40 17.65 38.25
C PRO A 507 -18.95 16.24 38.01
N SER A 508 -19.49 15.99 36.82
CA SER A 508 -19.97 14.67 36.37
C SER A 508 -20.11 14.64 34.85
N ILE A 509 -20.20 13.43 34.28
CA ILE A 509 -20.55 13.24 32.87
C ILE A 509 -21.78 12.34 32.80
N ARG A 510 -22.81 12.77 32.07
CA ARG A 510 -24.02 11.98 31.84
C ARG A 510 -24.01 11.38 30.45
N ILE A 511 -24.14 10.05 30.36
CA ILE A 511 -24.34 9.33 29.11
C ILE A 511 -25.77 8.81 29.10
N ALA A 512 -26.53 9.05 28.03
CA ALA A 512 -27.85 8.46 27.87
C ALA A 512 -28.03 7.93 26.45
N THR A 513 -28.65 6.75 26.32
CA THR A 513 -29.09 6.28 25.01
C THR A 513 -30.57 6.59 24.82
N GLY A 514 -31.01 6.67 23.57
CA GLY A 514 -32.40 6.96 23.25
C GLY A 514 -32.76 6.64 21.81
N MET A 515 -34.05 6.78 21.50
CA MET A 515 -34.60 6.56 20.17
C MET A 515 -35.31 7.82 19.68
N HIS A 516 -35.12 8.18 18.40
CA HIS A 516 -35.89 9.23 17.74
C HIS A 516 -36.24 8.82 16.31
N ARG A 517 -36.95 9.68 15.56
CA ARG A 517 -37.38 9.39 14.18
C ARG A 517 -36.23 8.97 13.24
N GLY A 518 -35.01 9.45 13.48
CA GLY A 518 -33.80 9.09 12.70
C GLY A 518 -32.99 7.92 13.29
N GLY A 519 -33.57 7.11 14.18
CA GLY A 519 -32.92 5.93 14.75
C GLY A 519 -32.30 6.14 16.14
N PRO A 520 -31.52 5.16 16.62
CA PRO A 520 -30.92 5.21 17.95
C PRO A 520 -29.83 6.29 18.04
N PHE A 521 -29.64 6.82 19.24
CA PHE A 521 -28.62 7.82 19.52
C PHE A 521 -28.03 7.66 20.93
N VAL A 522 -26.83 8.21 21.11
CA VAL A 522 -26.16 8.34 22.41
C VAL A 522 -25.92 9.83 22.66
N THR A 523 -26.31 10.35 23.82
CA THR A 523 -25.92 11.69 24.27
C THR A 523 -24.84 11.60 25.33
N ILE A 524 -23.87 12.51 25.27
CA ILE A 524 -22.77 12.63 26.23
C ILE A 524 -22.74 14.09 26.68
N ALA A 525 -23.10 14.33 27.93
CA ALA A 525 -23.31 15.64 28.51
C ALA A 525 -22.42 15.83 29.77
N PRO A 526 -21.23 16.44 29.63
CA PRO A 526 -20.44 16.87 30.78
C PRO A 526 -21.13 18.02 31.53
N ALA A 527 -21.18 17.93 32.86
CA ALA A 527 -21.79 18.94 33.71
C ALA A 527 -21.01 20.27 33.61
N GLY A 528 -21.74 21.39 33.48
CA GLY A 528 -21.14 22.72 33.33
C GLY A 528 -20.63 23.04 31.91
N TRP A 529 -20.96 22.21 30.91
CA TRP A 529 -20.64 22.52 29.51
C TRP A 529 -21.41 23.76 29.05
N GLY A 530 -20.69 24.85 28.77
CA GLY A 530 -21.27 26.14 28.39
C GLY A 530 -21.44 26.35 26.89
N ASP A 531 -22.29 27.33 26.53
CA ASP A 531 -22.64 27.73 25.15
C ASP A 531 -21.52 28.56 24.44
N ALA A 532 -20.32 28.60 25.01
CA ALA A 532 -19.19 29.36 24.47
C ALA A 532 -18.63 28.69 23.21
N ALA A 533 -18.38 29.50 22.17
CA ALA A 533 -17.79 29.00 20.93
C ALA A 533 -16.47 28.25 21.23
N PRO A 534 -16.27 27.04 20.68
CA PRO A 534 -15.05 26.29 20.92
C PRO A 534 -13.85 27.06 20.39
N THR A 535 -12.76 27.09 21.16
CA THR A 535 -11.48 27.61 20.65
C THR A 535 -11.07 26.83 19.39
N PRO A 536 -10.25 27.41 18.49
CA PRO A 536 -9.78 26.70 17.29
C PRO A 536 -9.17 25.34 17.59
N HIS A 537 -8.42 25.24 18.70
CA HIS A 537 -7.85 23.98 19.18
C HIS A 537 -8.93 22.97 19.62
N ARG A 538 -9.92 23.41 20.40
CA ARG A 538 -11.03 22.56 20.83
C ARG A 538 -11.88 22.10 19.65
N LYS A 539 -12.12 22.97 18.67
CA LYS A 539 -12.80 22.62 17.42
C LYS A 539 -12.04 21.54 16.66
N LYS A 540 -10.73 21.72 16.44
CA LYS A 540 -9.88 20.70 15.78
C LYS A 540 -9.96 19.34 16.50
N LYS A 541 -10.01 19.33 17.83
CA LYS A 541 -10.14 18.11 18.62
C LYS A 541 -11.52 17.44 18.47
N ILE A 542 -12.60 18.22 18.47
CA ILE A 542 -13.96 17.72 18.21
C ILE A 542 -14.04 17.11 16.81
N ASP A 543 -13.49 17.80 15.80
CA ASP A 543 -13.46 17.31 14.43
C ASP A 543 -12.68 15.99 14.33
N SER A 544 -11.57 15.85 15.07
CA SER A 544 -10.83 14.58 15.17
C SER A 544 -11.66 13.45 15.76
N PHE A 545 -12.42 13.69 16.84
CA PHE A 545 -13.31 12.67 17.39
C PHE A 545 -14.48 12.35 16.47
N ALA A 546 -15.02 13.34 15.74
CA ALA A 546 -16.09 13.11 14.78
C ALA A 546 -15.66 12.13 13.69
N ARG A 547 -14.41 12.23 13.21
CA ARG A 547 -13.84 11.28 12.26
C ARG A 547 -13.68 9.88 12.84
N ARG A 548 -13.14 9.76 14.07
CA ARG A 548 -12.99 8.46 14.76
C ARG A 548 -14.33 7.75 14.98
N PHE A 549 -15.35 8.48 15.43
CA PHE A 549 -16.69 7.93 15.58
C PHE A 549 -17.28 7.50 14.22
N ARG A 550 -16.98 8.22 13.13
CA ARG A 550 -17.42 7.81 11.78
C ARG A 550 -16.84 6.46 11.38
N MET A 551 -15.57 6.21 11.69
CA MET A 551 -14.92 4.90 11.50
C MET A 551 -15.53 3.77 12.36
N CYS A 552 -16.34 4.11 13.37
CA CYS A 552 -17.12 3.18 14.18
C CYS A 552 -18.54 2.95 13.63
N GLY A 553 -18.99 3.72 12.63
CA GLY A 553 -20.37 3.74 12.13
C GLY A 553 -21.26 4.81 12.77
N LEU A 554 -20.68 5.80 13.45
CA LEU A 554 -21.40 6.82 14.21
C LEU A 554 -21.04 8.25 13.77
N VAL A 555 -21.99 9.16 13.78
CA VAL A 555 -21.77 10.58 13.49
C VAL A 555 -21.83 11.38 14.78
N LEU A 556 -20.75 12.11 15.09
CA LEU A 556 -20.68 13.02 16.24
C LEU A 556 -21.25 14.39 15.89
N HIS A 557 -22.23 14.83 16.67
CA HIS A 557 -22.85 16.14 16.58
C HIS A 557 -22.58 16.92 17.87
N ALA A 558 -21.92 18.07 17.78
CA ALA A 558 -21.84 19.01 18.89
C ALA A 558 -23.22 19.67 19.12
N LYS A 559 -23.66 19.73 20.37
CA LYS A 559 -24.92 20.36 20.82
C LYS A 559 -24.61 21.34 21.96
N LYS A 560 -25.58 22.20 22.30
CA LYS A 560 -25.44 23.20 23.37
C LYS A 560 -25.04 22.59 24.71
N GLU A 561 -25.65 21.45 25.06
CA GLU A 561 -25.46 20.78 26.36
C GLU A 561 -24.44 19.62 26.30
N GLY A 562 -23.65 19.51 25.23
CA GLY A 562 -22.66 18.44 25.06
C GLY A 562 -22.66 17.86 23.65
N PHE A 563 -22.80 16.54 23.54
CA PHE A 563 -22.59 15.82 22.29
C PHE A 563 -23.68 14.78 22.04
N ARG A 564 -23.91 14.48 20.76
CA ARG A 564 -24.83 13.43 20.32
C ARG A 564 -24.18 12.58 19.23
N LEU A 565 -24.19 11.26 19.43
CA LEU A 565 -23.84 10.26 18.42
C LEU A 565 -25.12 9.71 17.80
N THR A 566 -25.15 9.59 16.47
CA THR A 566 -26.22 8.93 15.70
C THR A 566 -25.60 7.91 14.75
N LEU A 567 -26.38 6.97 14.23
CA LEU A 567 -25.88 6.08 13.17
C LEU A 567 -25.53 6.88 11.91
N ALA A 568 -24.46 6.47 11.22
CA ALA A 568 -24.22 6.88 9.84
C ALA A 568 -25.27 6.20 8.93
N GLU A 569 -25.89 6.94 8.02
CA GLU A 569 -26.89 6.38 7.09
C GLU A 569 -26.20 5.66 5.91
N GLY A 570 -26.60 4.41 5.62
CA GLY A 570 -26.32 3.72 4.36
C GLY A 570 -24.89 3.16 4.15
N PRO A 571 -24.64 2.41 3.06
CA PRO A 571 -23.37 1.69 2.82
C PRO A 571 -22.14 2.58 2.61
N ASP A 572 -22.30 3.91 2.65
CA ASP A 572 -21.24 4.92 2.67
C ASP A 572 -20.70 5.20 4.09
N ALA A 573 -21.07 4.39 5.09
CA ALA A 573 -20.49 4.44 6.44
C ALA A 573 -18.95 4.24 6.47
N ALA A 574 -18.35 3.82 5.36
CA ALA A 574 -16.90 3.73 5.15
C ALA A 574 -16.35 4.76 4.14
N ASP A 575 -17.17 5.64 3.58
CA ASP A 575 -16.74 6.66 2.63
C ASP A 575 -16.41 7.97 3.37
N VAL A 576 -15.11 8.20 3.57
CA VAL A 576 -14.57 9.35 4.29
C VAL A 576 -14.52 10.55 3.35
N SER A 577 -15.68 11.03 2.88
CA SER A 577 -15.73 12.34 2.21
C SER A 577 -17.13 12.95 2.27
N ALA A 578 -17.32 13.89 3.20
CA ALA A 578 -18.27 14.97 2.99
C ALA A 578 -17.42 16.24 2.78
N PRO A 579 -17.54 16.96 1.65
CA PRO A 579 -16.81 18.19 1.44
C PRO A 579 -17.23 19.22 2.49
N VAL A 580 -16.23 19.86 3.12
CA VAL A 580 -16.45 21.08 3.88
C VAL A 580 -16.60 22.19 2.85
N ASP A 581 -17.83 22.69 2.67
CA ASP A 581 -18.07 23.92 1.92
C ASP A 581 -17.23 25.05 2.55
N LEU A 582 -16.18 25.45 1.82
CA LEU A 582 -15.45 26.68 2.06
C LEU A 582 -16.09 27.76 1.17
N HIS A 583 -16.90 28.61 1.81
CA HIS A 583 -17.07 29.98 1.34
C HIS A 583 -15.87 30.83 1.79
#